data_AF-A0A3B4A936-F1
#
_entry.id   AF-A0A3B4A936-F1
#
_cell.length_a   1.000
_cell.length_b   1.000
_cell.length_c   1.000
_cell.angle_alpha   90.00
_cell.angle_beta   90.00
_cell.angle_gamma   90.00
#
_symmetry.space_group_name_H-M   'P 1'
#
loop_
_entity.id
_entity.type
_entity.pdbx_description
1 polymer ?
#
loop_
_entity_poly.entity_id
_entity_poly.type
_entity_poly.pdbx_seq_one_letter_code
_entity_poly.pdbx_strand_id
1 'polypeptide(L)'
;MASMFVLAMCRSLSRISLTRVCPTALCSPVRSYILYDEPRTWFEAQSFCREHHLDLATITNSADATLLSTDVTGTDFAWIGLFDDMTEWRWSDGNVDLSSTNFTNWDSWAPSEPDLTAVSRICVSINANGSWSDEMCDETNNCASRNNVSHLCRKICAFK
;
A
#
# COMPACT_ATOMS: atom_id res chain seq x y z
N MET A 1 -56.19 2.25 -2.63
CA MET A 1 -54.75 1.86 -2.65
C MET A 1 -54.13 2.33 -1.34
N ALA A 2 -53.15 1.58 -0.83
CA ALA A 2 -52.49 1.69 0.48
C ALA A 2 -53.17 0.92 1.63
N SER A 3 -52.60 -0.25 1.94
CA SER A 3 -52.81 -1.01 3.17
C SER A 3 -51.92 -0.39 4.26
N MET A 4 -52.51 -0.07 5.40
CA MET A 4 -51.87 0.46 6.62
C MET A 4 -51.80 -0.64 7.69
N PHE A 5 -50.61 -0.81 8.30
CA PHE A 5 -50.31 -0.99 9.75
C PHE A 5 -51.22 -1.94 10.60
N VAL A 6 -50.77 -2.79 11.54
CA VAL A 6 -49.80 -2.66 12.64
C VAL A 6 -49.48 -4.08 13.19
N LEU A 7 -48.25 -4.23 13.69
CA LEU A 7 -47.68 -5.26 14.56
C LEU A 7 -48.58 -5.85 15.67
N ALA A 8 -48.35 -7.12 16.03
CA ALA A 8 -48.21 -7.56 17.43
C ALA A 8 -47.65 -8.99 17.54
N MET A 9 -46.59 -9.14 18.34
CA MET A 9 -45.94 -10.40 18.71
C MET A 9 -46.76 -11.18 19.75
N CYS A 10 -46.70 -12.52 19.73
CA CYS A 10 -46.74 -13.28 20.99
C CYS A 10 -45.93 -14.59 20.89
N ARG A 11 -45.18 -14.86 21.96
CA ARG A 11 -43.94 -15.66 22.07
C ARG A 11 -44.17 -17.19 22.09
N SER A 12 -43.18 -17.94 21.60
CA SER A 12 -42.77 -19.19 22.27
C SER A 12 -41.25 -19.22 22.42
N LEU A 13 -40.81 -19.60 23.60
CA LEU A 13 -39.48 -19.39 24.18
C LEU A 13 -38.51 -20.50 23.75
N SER A 14 -37.50 -20.12 22.97
CA SER A 14 -36.24 -20.84 22.93
C SER A 14 -35.14 -19.84 23.28
N ARG A 15 -34.45 -20.06 24.40
CA ARG A 15 -33.32 -19.25 24.84
C ARG A 15 -32.14 -19.46 23.87
N ILE A 16 -32.15 -18.77 22.73
CA ILE A 16 -30.94 -18.62 21.93
C ILE A 16 -30.18 -17.45 22.55
N SER A 17 -29.15 -17.75 23.32
CA SER A 17 -28.15 -16.75 23.67
C SER A 17 -27.60 -16.21 22.36
N LEU A 18 -27.96 -14.98 22.00
CA LEU A 18 -27.30 -14.23 20.94
C LEU A 18 -25.92 -13.82 21.48
N THR A 19 -25.02 -14.80 21.62
CA THR A 19 -23.60 -14.47 21.50
C THR A 19 -23.46 -13.98 20.07
N ARG A 20 -23.44 -12.66 19.92
CA ARG A 20 -23.09 -11.97 18.69
C ARG A 20 -21.61 -12.26 18.41
N VAL A 21 -21.33 -13.50 18.04
CA VAL A 21 -20.04 -13.90 17.49
C VAL A 21 -20.04 -13.29 16.10
N CYS A 22 -19.40 -12.13 16.00
CA CYS A 22 -19.00 -11.60 14.72
C CYS A 22 -18.20 -12.71 14.03
N PRO A 23 -18.60 -13.21 12.85
CA PRO A 23 -17.77 -14.15 12.12
C PRO A 23 -16.41 -13.47 11.90
N THR A 24 -15.37 -13.95 12.57
CA THR A 24 -14.00 -13.40 12.50
C THR A 24 -13.35 -13.58 11.12
N ALA A 25 -14.14 -13.91 10.10
CA ALA A 25 -13.71 -14.28 8.76
C ALA A 25 -14.12 -13.26 7.68
N LEU A 26 -14.76 -12.13 8.02
CA LEU A 26 -15.26 -11.17 7.02
C LEU A 26 -14.72 -9.74 7.17
N CYS A 27 -13.91 -9.45 8.19
CA CYS A 27 -13.25 -8.15 8.29
C CYS A 27 -11.80 -8.35 7.84
N SER A 28 -11.55 -8.21 6.54
CA SER A 28 -10.18 -7.91 6.10
C SER A 28 -9.83 -6.56 6.74
N PRO A 29 -8.66 -6.43 7.39
CA PRO A 29 -8.24 -5.14 7.91
C PRO A 29 -8.24 -4.15 6.75
N VAL A 30 -9.00 -3.06 6.90
CA VAL A 30 -8.99 -1.96 5.94
C VAL A 30 -7.64 -1.29 6.10
N ARG A 31 -6.76 -1.45 5.10
CA ARG A 31 -5.48 -0.74 5.07
C ARG A 31 -5.77 0.76 4.90
N SER A 32 -5.07 1.59 5.67
CA SER A 32 -5.07 3.04 5.50
C SER A 32 -3.63 3.52 5.39
N TYR A 33 -3.42 4.56 4.60
CA TYR A 33 -2.09 5.05 4.25
C TYR A 33 -1.95 6.52 4.65
N ILE A 34 -0.74 6.92 5.02
CA ILE A 34 -0.40 8.31 5.32
C ILE A 34 0.85 8.70 4.54
N LEU A 35 0.71 9.78 3.77
CA LEU A 35 1.81 10.43 3.07
C LEU A 35 2.53 11.42 3.99
N TYR A 36 3.86 11.35 4.01
CA TYR A 36 4.72 12.31 4.70
C TYR A 36 5.56 13.09 3.70
N ASP A 37 5.44 14.42 3.72
CA ASP A 37 6.08 15.32 2.77
C ASP A 37 7.61 15.43 2.90
N GLU A 38 8.18 14.99 4.02
CA GLU A 38 9.63 15.07 4.23
C GLU A 38 10.41 14.04 3.39
N PRO A 39 11.29 14.49 2.49
CA PRO A 39 12.04 13.56 1.65
C PRO A 39 13.08 12.76 2.41
N ARG A 40 13.23 11.48 2.06
CA ARG A 40 14.15 10.52 2.69
C ARG A 40 14.63 9.48 1.69
N THR A 41 15.75 8.82 1.99
CA THR A 41 16.17 7.60 1.29
C THR A 41 15.16 6.49 1.60
N TRP A 42 15.13 5.44 0.79
CA TRP A 42 14.17 4.36 1.01
C TRP A 42 14.35 3.72 2.41
N PHE A 43 15.59 3.50 2.85
CA PHE A 43 15.87 2.91 4.16
C PHE A 43 15.50 3.84 5.34
N GLU A 44 15.72 5.15 5.20
CA GLU A 44 15.26 6.12 6.19
C GLU A 44 13.74 6.21 6.23
N ALA A 45 13.09 6.14 5.07
CA ALA A 45 11.63 6.14 4.95
C ALA A 45 11.02 4.90 5.62
N GLN A 46 11.59 3.71 5.37
CA GLN A 46 11.20 2.47 6.03
C GLN A 46 11.36 2.56 7.55
N SER A 47 12.53 3.02 8.00
CA SER A 47 12.82 3.17 9.42
C SER A 47 11.82 4.09 10.11
N PHE A 48 11.52 5.24 9.49
CA PHE A 48 10.51 6.17 9.96
C PHE A 48 9.11 5.54 10.03
N CYS A 49 8.70 4.82 8.98
CA CYS A 49 7.39 4.18 8.98
C CYS A 49 7.30 3.08 10.05
N ARG A 50 8.35 2.33 10.33
CA ARG A 50 8.37 1.32 11.41
C ARG A 50 8.36 1.94 12.81
N GLU A 51 8.98 3.10 12.96
CA GLU A 51 8.97 3.84 14.22
C GLU A 51 7.57 4.38 14.55
N HIS A 52 6.89 5.00 13.58
CA HIS A 52 5.61 5.68 13.81
C HIS A 52 4.37 4.83 13.46
N HIS A 53 4.48 3.90 12.51
CA HIS A 53 3.40 3.14 11.88
C HIS A 53 3.79 1.66 11.72
N LEU A 54 3.16 0.91 10.80
CA LEU A 54 3.50 -0.50 10.56
C LEU A 54 4.79 -0.63 9.74
N ASP A 55 4.74 -0.21 8.48
CA ASP A 55 5.87 -0.19 7.55
C ASP A 55 5.55 0.76 6.38
N LEU A 56 6.38 0.79 5.35
CA LEU A 56 6.04 1.40 4.06
C LEU A 56 4.80 0.74 3.45
N ALA A 57 4.07 1.52 2.63
CA ALA A 57 2.85 1.08 2.00
C ALA A 57 3.05 -0.19 1.15
N THR A 58 2.20 -1.18 1.38
CA THR A 58 2.17 -2.46 0.64
C THR A 58 0.90 -2.50 -0.20
N ILE A 59 1.01 -2.94 -1.47
CA ILE A 59 -0.10 -3.01 -2.41
C ILE A 59 -0.43 -4.48 -2.68
N THR A 60 -1.53 -4.96 -2.10
CA THR A 60 -1.93 -6.38 -2.14
C THR A 60 -3.22 -6.64 -2.92
N ASN A 61 -3.91 -5.59 -3.36
CA ASN A 61 -5.12 -5.67 -4.15
C ASN A 61 -5.37 -4.33 -4.88
N SER A 62 -6.37 -4.29 -5.77
CA SER A 62 -6.70 -3.09 -6.55
C SER A 62 -7.26 -1.93 -5.71
N ALA A 63 -7.86 -2.21 -4.56
CA ALA A 63 -8.30 -1.16 -3.64
C ALA A 63 -7.11 -0.44 -3.00
N ASP A 64 -6.06 -1.17 -2.61
CA ASP A 64 -4.80 -0.59 -2.12
C ASP A 64 -4.18 0.35 -3.16
N ALA A 65 -4.12 -0.09 -4.43
CA ALA A 65 -3.59 0.73 -5.53
C ALA A 65 -4.41 2.01 -5.75
N THR A 66 -5.73 1.89 -5.66
CA THR A 66 -6.64 3.04 -5.80
C THR A 66 -6.45 4.03 -4.65
N LEU A 67 -6.41 3.54 -3.40
CA LEU A 67 -6.21 4.36 -2.20
C LEU A 67 -4.88 5.13 -2.25
N LEU A 68 -3.80 4.45 -2.64
CA LEU A 68 -2.50 5.08 -2.77
C LEU A 68 -2.49 6.14 -3.87
N SER A 69 -3.13 5.89 -5.01
CA SER A 69 -3.22 6.90 -6.07
C SER A 69 -3.97 8.16 -5.63
N THR A 70 -5.00 8.03 -4.78
CA THR A 70 -5.75 9.19 -4.25
C THR A 70 -4.98 9.95 -3.19
N ASP A 71 -4.24 9.26 -2.32
CA ASP A 71 -3.50 9.87 -1.20
C ASP A 71 -2.17 10.51 -1.66
N VAL A 72 -1.66 10.14 -2.84
CA VAL A 72 -0.44 10.70 -3.46
C VAL A 72 -0.74 11.97 -4.28
N THR A 73 -2.01 12.36 -4.42
CA THR A 73 -2.41 13.55 -5.19
C THR A 73 -1.73 14.83 -4.69
N GLY A 74 -0.89 15.45 -5.55
CA GLY A 74 -0.11 16.65 -5.22
C GLY A 74 1.38 16.39 -4.95
N THR A 75 1.85 15.15 -5.07
CA THR A 75 3.26 14.78 -4.96
C THR A 75 3.83 14.24 -6.27
N ASP A 76 5.11 14.48 -6.51
CA ASP A 76 5.78 13.95 -7.70
C ASP A 76 6.00 12.44 -7.58
N PHE A 77 6.65 12.00 -6.49
CA PHE A 77 6.98 10.61 -6.20
C PHE A 77 7.00 10.33 -4.69
N ALA A 78 6.66 9.11 -4.31
CA ALA A 78 6.77 8.64 -2.93
C ALA A 78 7.19 7.16 -2.86
N TRP A 79 7.97 6.81 -1.84
CA TRP A 79 8.39 5.44 -1.61
C TRP A 79 7.23 4.53 -1.20
N ILE A 80 7.19 3.33 -1.79
CA ILE A 80 6.38 2.20 -1.34
C ILE A 80 7.27 1.07 -0.84
N GLY A 81 6.68 0.09 -0.17
CA GLY A 81 7.40 -0.97 0.52
C GLY A 81 7.98 -2.05 -0.37
N LEU A 82 7.88 -1.94 -1.69
CA LEU A 82 8.38 -2.93 -2.64
C LEU A 82 9.88 -2.70 -2.91
N PHE A 83 10.68 -3.75 -2.79
CA PHE A 83 12.12 -3.72 -3.04
C PHE A 83 12.62 -5.08 -3.55
N ASP A 84 13.79 -5.08 -4.19
CA ASP A 84 14.53 -6.27 -4.60
C ASP A 84 15.98 -6.15 -4.08
N ASP A 85 16.43 -7.15 -3.31
CA ASP A 85 17.78 -7.26 -2.77
C ASP A 85 18.70 -8.16 -3.61
N MET A 86 18.55 -8.12 -4.94
CA MET A 86 19.28 -8.89 -5.96
C MET A 86 18.85 -10.36 -6.06
N THR A 87 17.72 -10.73 -5.47
CA THR A 87 17.25 -12.12 -5.47
C THR A 87 15.81 -12.23 -5.96
N GLU A 88 14.91 -11.46 -5.36
CA GLU A 88 13.51 -11.41 -5.73
C GLU A 88 12.83 -10.16 -5.14
N TRP A 89 11.75 -9.74 -5.79
CA TRP A 89 10.88 -8.69 -5.30
C TRP A 89 10.11 -9.11 -4.04
N ARG A 90 10.20 -8.28 -3.00
CA ARG A 90 9.52 -8.49 -1.71
C ARG A 90 8.86 -7.22 -1.20
N TRP A 91 7.79 -7.40 -0.45
CA TRP A 91 7.23 -6.32 0.38
C TRP A 91 7.96 -6.26 1.71
N SER A 92 8.39 -5.06 2.11
CA SER A 92 9.07 -4.80 3.39
C SER A 92 8.22 -5.14 4.61
N ASP A 93 6.89 -4.98 4.52
CA ASP A 93 5.94 -5.43 5.55
C ASP A 93 5.97 -6.96 5.64
N GLY A 94 6.63 -7.47 6.68
CA GLY A 94 6.76 -8.90 6.95
C GLY A 94 7.70 -9.68 6.02
N ASN A 95 8.43 -9.01 5.10
CA ASN A 95 9.28 -9.65 4.06
C ASN A 95 8.50 -10.69 3.24
N VAL A 96 7.28 -10.36 2.85
CA VAL A 96 6.41 -11.27 2.11
C VAL A 96 6.81 -11.25 0.64
N ASP A 97 7.26 -12.41 0.13
CA ASP A 97 7.63 -12.57 -1.27
C ASP A 97 6.43 -12.32 -2.17
N LEU A 98 6.64 -11.62 -3.29
CA LEU A 98 5.57 -11.38 -4.26
C LEU A 98 4.96 -12.68 -4.80
N SER A 99 5.74 -13.77 -4.86
CA SER A 99 5.27 -15.11 -5.27
C SER A 99 4.21 -15.69 -4.33
N SER A 100 4.14 -15.22 -3.08
CA SER A 100 3.13 -15.60 -2.10
C SER A 100 1.90 -14.69 -2.12
N THR A 101 1.94 -13.61 -2.89
CA THR A 101 0.84 -12.66 -3.09
C THR A 101 0.20 -12.85 -4.47
N ASN A 102 -1.13 -12.96 -4.55
CA ASN A 102 -1.85 -13.08 -5.82
C ASN A 102 -1.97 -11.74 -6.59
N PHE A 103 -1.30 -10.68 -6.13
CA PHE A 103 -1.42 -9.34 -6.67
C PHE A 103 -0.07 -8.67 -6.73
N THR A 104 0.46 -8.55 -7.95
CA THR A 104 1.77 -7.96 -8.19
C THR A 104 1.69 -6.69 -9.03
N ASN A 105 0.50 -6.33 -9.51
CA ASN A 105 0.21 -5.11 -10.28
C ASN A 105 1.28 -4.75 -11.33
N TRP A 106 1.82 -5.76 -12.02
CA TRP A 106 2.91 -5.59 -13.01
C TRP A 106 2.52 -4.64 -14.16
N ASP A 107 1.24 -4.38 -14.38
CA ASP A 107 0.79 -3.37 -15.36
C ASP A 107 0.98 -1.93 -14.88
N SER A 108 1.37 -1.72 -13.62
CA SER A 108 1.60 -0.39 -13.05
C SER A 108 2.99 0.15 -13.29
N TRP A 109 3.93 -0.63 -13.81
CA TRP A 109 5.25 -0.11 -14.20
C TRP A 109 5.10 1.03 -15.20
N ALA A 110 5.86 2.11 -14.99
CA ALA A 110 5.94 3.17 -15.97
C ALA A 110 6.51 2.62 -17.30
N PRO A 111 6.22 3.26 -18.45
CA PRO A 111 6.75 2.79 -19.72
C PRO A 111 8.28 2.71 -19.69
N SER A 112 8.82 1.54 -20.05
CA SER A 112 10.25 1.18 -20.06
C SER A 112 10.84 0.69 -18.74
N GLU A 113 10.02 0.53 -17.68
CA GLU A 113 10.43 -0.04 -16.40
C GLU A 113 10.05 -1.55 -16.26
N PRO A 114 10.71 -2.32 -15.38
CA PRO A 114 11.92 -1.94 -14.64
C PRO A 114 13.16 -1.89 -15.54
N ASP A 115 13.94 -0.81 -15.45
CA ASP A 115 15.12 -0.59 -16.28
C ASP A 115 16.45 -0.92 -15.57
N LEU A 116 16.46 -1.01 -14.23
CA LEU A 116 17.65 -1.24 -13.40
C LEU A 116 17.93 -2.74 -13.13
N THR A 117 17.86 -3.59 -14.14
CA THR A 117 17.82 -5.06 -13.95
C THR A 117 19.15 -5.77 -13.55
N ALA A 118 20.25 -5.07 -13.29
CA ALA A 118 21.57 -5.72 -13.24
C ALA A 118 22.63 -5.23 -12.23
N VAL A 119 22.36 -4.26 -11.34
CA VAL A 119 23.47 -3.58 -10.62
C VAL A 119 23.35 -3.27 -9.13
N SER A 120 22.20 -3.40 -8.45
CA SER A 120 22.15 -3.05 -7.01
C SER A 120 20.86 -3.52 -6.32
N ARG A 121 20.68 -3.12 -5.05
CA ARG A 121 19.37 -3.12 -4.38
C ARG A 121 18.47 -2.08 -5.05
N ILE A 122 17.28 -2.52 -5.44
CA ILE A 122 16.30 -1.72 -6.16
C ILE A 122 15.08 -1.51 -5.27
N CYS A 123 14.57 -0.29 -5.24
CA CYS A 123 13.44 0.11 -4.44
C CYS A 123 12.40 0.78 -5.32
N VAL A 124 11.11 0.66 -4.97
CA VAL A 124 10.04 1.15 -5.85
C VAL A 124 9.44 2.45 -5.32
N SER A 125 9.31 3.43 -6.21
CA SER A 125 8.56 4.65 -6.00
C SER A 125 7.23 4.58 -6.77
N ILE A 126 6.22 5.30 -6.28
CA ILE A 126 4.94 5.49 -6.96
C ILE A 126 4.74 6.98 -7.27
N ASN A 127 4.21 7.28 -8.45
CA ASN A 127 3.85 8.64 -8.85
C ASN A 127 2.35 8.93 -8.67
N ALA A 128 1.94 10.18 -8.88
CA ALA A 128 0.54 10.62 -8.75
C ALA A 128 -0.46 9.90 -9.67
N ASN A 129 0.00 9.23 -10.74
CA ASN A 129 -0.85 8.43 -11.63
C ASN A 129 -0.97 6.98 -11.15
N GLY A 130 -0.32 6.62 -10.04
CA GLY A 130 -0.25 5.25 -9.54
C GLY A 130 0.78 4.37 -10.26
N SER A 131 1.61 4.93 -11.15
CA SER A 131 2.65 4.16 -11.84
C SER A 131 3.88 3.98 -10.97
N TRP A 132 4.51 2.81 -11.08
CA TRP A 132 5.67 2.39 -10.34
C TRP A 132 6.94 2.63 -11.15
N SER A 133 8.00 3.05 -10.47
CA SER A 133 9.35 3.22 -11.01
C SER A 133 10.35 2.60 -10.07
N ASP A 134 11.36 1.92 -10.62
CA ASP A 134 12.46 1.33 -9.90
C ASP A 134 13.58 2.34 -9.74
N GLU A 135 14.10 2.42 -8.52
CA GLU A 135 15.04 3.43 -8.12
C GLU A 135 16.14 2.80 -7.27
N MET A 136 17.30 3.42 -7.24
CA MET A 136 18.39 2.98 -6.37
C MET A 136 18.06 3.31 -4.91
N CYS A 137 18.02 2.29 -4.05
CA CYS A 137 17.66 2.45 -2.63
C CYS A 137 18.59 3.39 -1.85
N ASP A 138 19.87 3.46 -2.27
CA ASP A 138 20.98 4.11 -1.57
C ASP A 138 21.28 5.54 -2.08
N GLU A 139 20.54 6.05 -3.07
CA GLU A 139 20.80 7.38 -3.63
C GLU A 139 20.01 8.50 -2.92
N THR A 140 20.60 9.69 -2.93
CA THR A 140 20.21 10.91 -2.19
C THR A 140 18.74 11.28 -2.27
N ASN A 141 17.86 10.71 -1.45
CA ASN A 141 16.41 10.97 -1.39
C ASN A 141 15.72 11.09 -2.77
N ASN A 142 16.33 10.61 -3.85
CA ASN A 142 15.94 10.89 -5.23
C ASN A 142 15.21 9.66 -5.75
N CYS A 143 14.18 9.89 -6.55
CA CYS A 143 13.19 8.87 -6.87
C CYS A 143 12.73 8.83 -8.31
N ALA A 144 13.30 9.70 -9.14
CA ALA A 144 13.17 9.70 -10.58
C ALA A 144 14.03 10.84 -11.14
N SER A 145 14.65 10.62 -12.30
CA SER A 145 15.20 11.70 -13.13
C SER A 145 14.28 11.91 -14.33
N ARG A 146 13.54 13.02 -14.36
CA ARG A 146 12.69 13.35 -15.51
C ARG A 146 13.21 14.62 -16.17
N ASN A 147 13.52 14.57 -17.48
CA ASN A 147 14.05 15.70 -18.23
C ASN A 147 15.28 16.37 -17.57
N ASN A 148 16.21 15.56 -17.02
CA ASN A 148 17.40 16.04 -16.33
C ASN A 148 17.12 16.78 -14.99
N VAL A 149 15.95 16.57 -14.39
CA VAL A 149 15.56 17.06 -13.07
C VAL A 149 15.41 15.88 -12.13
N SER A 150 16.17 15.88 -11.03
CA SER A 150 16.02 14.90 -9.95
C SER A 150 14.81 15.26 -9.09
N HIS A 151 13.89 14.32 -8.93
CA HIS A 151 12.75 14.46 -8.02
C HIS A 151 13.06 13.82 -6.68
N LEU A 152 12.69 14.51 -5.61
CA LEU A 152 12.84 14.03 -4.25
C LEU A 152 11.65 13.14 -3.85
N CYS A 153 11.95 12.02 -3.22
CA CYS A 153 10.97 11.07 -2.77
C CYS A 153 10.49 11.35 -1.36
N ARG A 154 9.17 11.49 -1.26
CA ARG A 154 8.42 11.40 -0.01
C ARG A 154 8.27 9.95 0.40
N LYS A 155 7.47 9.69 1.44
CA LYS A 155 7.21 8.33 1.94
C LYS A 155 5.74 8.12 2.28
N ILE A 156 5.24 6.93 1.99
CA ILE A 156 3.89 6.51 2.36
C ILE A 156 3.99 5.39 3.39
N CYS A 157 3.44 5.62 4.57
CA CYS A 157 3.39 4.61 5.63
C CYS A 157 2.02 3.94 5.68
N ALA A 158 1.99 2.64 5.93
CA ALA A 158 0.77 1.90 6.27
C ALA A 158 0.41 2.16 7.75
N PHE A 159 -0.75 2.76 8.00
CA PHE A 159 -1.20 3.15 9.33
C PHE A 159 -1.49 1.93 10.23
N LYS A 160 -1.26 2.09 11.54
CA LYS A 160 -1.47 1.08 12.59
C LYS A 160 -2.93 0.88 12.97
#